data_AF-Q0GAB6-F1
#
_entry.id   AF-Q0GAB6-F1
#
_cell.length_a   1.000
_cell.length_b   1.000
_cell.length_c   1.000
_cell.angle_alpha   90.00
_cell.angle_beta   90.00
_cell.angle_gamma   90.00
#
_symmetry.space_group_name_H-M   'P 1'
#
loop_
_entity.id
_entity.type
_entity.pdbx_description
1 polymer ?
#
loop_
_entity_poly.entity_id
_entity_poly.type
_entity_poly.pdbx_seq_one_letter_code
_entity_poly.pdbx_strand_id
1 'polypeptide(L)'
;MRATALLVLLVVLVSFGESLKCYYESEGVKREDECRYQEDSCAHVISSKYGVMRKCLKKEFCDRLPELHKETLRIHKCCTTDLCN
;
A
#
# COMPACT_ATOMS: atom_id res chain seq x y z
N MET A 1 21.67 -31.73 15.93
CA MET A 1 20.91 -31.67 14.65
C MET A 1 19.45 -31.24 14.80
N ARG A 2 18.82 -31.30 15.99
CA ARG A 2 17.42 -30.84 16.19
C ARG A 2 17.23 -29.31 16.22
N ALA A 3 18.20 -28.56 16.76
CA ALA A 3 18.09 -27.10 16.92
C ALA A 3 18.16 -26.32 15.60
N THR A 4 18.90 -26.84 14.61
CA THR A 4 19.06 -26.20 13.29
C THR A 4 17.75 -26.20 12.50
N ALA A 5 16.92 -27.24 12.61
CA ALA A 5 15.62 -27.28 11.95
C ALA A 5 14.63 -26.24 12.50
N LEU A 6 14.63 -26.03 13.82
CA LEU A 6 13.80 -25.02 14.50
C LEU A 6 14.18 -23.59 14.12
N LEU A 7 15.49 -23.31 14.03
CA LEU A 7 16.00 -22.02 13.59
C LEU A 7 15.60 -21.71 12.14
N VAL A 8 15.72 -22.69 11.23
CA VAL A 8 15.29 -22.53 9.84
C VAL A 8 13.78 -22.28 9.75
N LEU A 9 12.97 -22.97 10.56
CA LEU A 9 11.52 -22.79 10.58
C LEU A 9 11.10 -21.38 11.05
N LEU A 10 11.76 -20.86 12.10
CA LEU A 10 11.54 -19.51 12.61
C LEU A 10 11.92 -18.45 11.58
N VAL A 11 13.06 -18.61 10.91
CA VAL A 11 13.50 -17.69 9.84
C VAL A 11 12.49 -17.67 8.70
N VAL A 12 11.94 -18.82 8.29
CA VAL A 12 10.92 -18.88 7.24
C VAL A 12 9.63 -18.17 7.67
N LEU A 13 9.20 -18.33 8.93
CA LEU A 13 7.98 -17.67 9.45
C LEU A 13 8.11 -16.14 9.54
N VAL A 14 9.27 -15.63 9.94
CA VAL A 14 9.54 -14.17 9.96
C VAL A 14 9.77 -13.61 8.55
N SER A 15 10.10 -14.48 7.58
CA SER A 15 10.30 -14.09 6.17
C SER A 15 9.01 -14.01 5.35
N PHE A 16 7.87 -14.47 5.88
CA PHE A 16 6.56 -14.04 5.38
C PHE A 16 6.37 -12.58 5.77
N GLY A 17 6.99 -11.70 4.96
CA GLY A 17 7.08 -10.28 5.21
C GLY A 17 5.73 -9.66 5.54
N GLU A 18 5.74 -8.81 6.57
CA GLU A 18 4.57 -8.10 7.07
C GLU A 18 3.89 -7.34 5.92
N SER A 19 2.60 -7.59 5.66
CA SER A 19 1.85 -6.87 4.64
C SER A 19 1.79 -5.38 5.00
N LEU A 20 2.00 -4.50 4.02
CA LEU A 20 1.87 -3.06 4.23
C LEU A 20 0.41 -2.73 4.53
N LYS A 21 0.14 -2.04 5.64
CA LYS A 21 -1.23 -1.61 5.98
C LYS A 21 -1.46 -0.19 5.50
N CYS A 22 -2.57 0.06 4.81
CA CYS A 22 -2.94 1.40 4.37
C CYS A 22 -4.37 1.74 4.78
N TYR A 23 -4.69 3.04 4.79
CA TYR A 23 -6.08 3.43 4.84
C TYR A 23 -6.73 3.19 3.48
N TYR A 24 -7.90 2.57 3.51
CA TYR A 24 -8.85 2.53 2.41
C TYR A 24 -9.97 3.52 2.70
N GLU A 25 -10.21 4.43 1.76
CA GLU A 25 -11.30 5.38 1.80
C GLU A 25 -11.97 5.48 0.43
N SER A 26 -13.28 5.24 0.42
CA SER A 26 -14.13 5.39 -0.76
C SER A 26 -15.51 5.84 -0.31
N GLU A 27 -16.06 6.85 -0.96
CA GLU A 27 -17.41 7.38 -0.68
C GLU A 27 -17.64 7.75 0.81
N GLY A 28 -16.59 8.21 1.50
CA GLY A 28 -16.63 8.62 2.91
C GLY A 28 -16.51 7.49 3.93
N VAL A 29 -16.40 6.22 3.50
CA VAL A 29 -16.15 5.09 4.39
C VAL A 29 -14.65 4.84 4.49
N LYS A 30 -14.10 4.96 5.71
CA LYS A 30 -12.68 4.73 6.01
C LYS A 30 -12.49 3.41 6.75
N ARG A 31 -11.54 2.59 6.29
CA ARG A 31 -11.09 1.34 6.94
C ARG A 31 -9.60 1.11 6.70
N GLU A 32 -9.05 0.08 7.31
CA GLU A 32 -7.70 -0.40 7.02
C GLU A 32 -7.76 -1.49 5.94
N ASP A 33 -6.72 -1.56 5.12
CA ASP A 33 -6.56 -2.53 4.04
C ASP A 33 -5.13 -3.06 4.02
N GLU A 34 -4.98 -4.34 3.72
CA GLU A 34 -3.68 -5.00 3.63
C GLU A 34 -3.22 -5.05 2.18
N CYS A 35 -2.12 -4.38 1.89
CA CYS A 35 -1.56 -4.31 0.56
C CYS A 35 -0.57 -5.44 0.28
N ARG A 36 -0.29 -5.68 -1.00
CA ARG A 36 0.73 -6.64 -1.37
C ARG A 36 2.11 -6.14 -0.94
N TYR A 37 2.77 -6.96 -0.14
CA TYR A 37 4.11 -6.67 0.34
C TYR A 37 5.06 -6.38 -0.85
N GLN A 38 5.83 -5.30 -0.72
CA GLN A 38 6.81 -4.80 -1.70
C GLN A 38 6.29 -4.35 -3.08
N GLU A 39 5.12 -4.78 -3.54
CA GLU A 39 4.54 -4.37 -4.83
C GLU A 39 3.72 -3.08 -4.72
N ASP A 40 3.10 -2.85 -3.57
CA ASP A 40 2.18 -1.75 -3.35
C ASP A 40 2.77 -0.60 -2.50
N SER A 41 2.05 0.51 -2.49
CA SER A 41 2.26 1.69 -1.67
C SER A 41 0.91 2.25 -1.24
N CYS A 42 0.90 2.90 -0.08
CA CYS A 42 -0.24 3.65 0.38
C CYS A 42 -0.38 4.91 -0.47
N ALA A 43 -1.52 5.10 -1.13
CA ALA A 43 -1.78 6.26 -1.98
C ALA A 43 -2.93 7.11 -1.43
N HIS A 44 -2.75 8.42 -1.51
CA HIS A 44 -3.80 9.43 -1.32
C HIS A 44 -4.11 10.02 -2.70
N VAL A 45 -5.32 9.78 -3.19
CA VAL A 45 -5.78 10.18 -4.52
C VAL A 45 -6.94 11.17 -4.38
N ILE A 46 -6.86 12.27 -5.11
CA ILE A 46 -7.92 13.28 -5.17
C ILE A 46 -8.58 13.17 -6.53
N SER A 47 -9.89 12.97 -6.54
CA SER A 47 -10.72 12.96 -7.75
C SER A 47 -11.72 14.11 -7.70
N SER A 48 -11.90 14.80 -8.83
CA SER A 48 -12.97 15.78 -8.99
C SER A 48 -14.37 15.14 -8.93
N LYS A 49 -14.50 13.84 -9.25
CA LYS A 49 -15.77 13.11 -9.24
C LYS A 49 -16.05 12.39 -7.92
N TYR A 50 -15.02 11.82 -7.31
CA TYR A 50 -15.15 10.93 -6.15
C TYR A 50 -14.62 11.52 -4.85
N GLY A 51 -14.04 12.74 -4.88
CA GLY A 51 -13.44 13.37 -3.72
C GLY A 51 -12.12 12.70 -3.32
N VAL A 52 -11.90 12.57 -2.01
CA VAL A 52 -10.70 11.96 -1.43
C VAL A 52 -10.83 10.45 -1.43
N MET A 53 -9.82 9.77 -1.97
CA MET A 53 -9.69 8.33 -1.92
C MET A 53 -8.34 7.95 -1.33
N ARG A 54 -8.34 6.93 -0.48
CA ARG A 54 -7.14 6.31 0.08
C ARG A 54 -7.17 4.84 -0.29
N LYS A 55 -6.05 4.27 -0.73
CA LYS A 55 -5.98 2.84 -1.08
C LYS A 55 -4.55 2.33 -1.19
N CYS A 56 -4.43 1.01 -1.23
CA CYS A 56 -3.29 0.32 -1.82
C CYS A 56 -3.19 0.65 -3.32
N LEU A 57 -2.00 1.05 -3.77
CA LEU A 57 -1.71 1.33 -5.16
C LEU A 57 -0.34 0.77 -5.51
N LYS A 58 -0.23 0.09 -6.66
CA LYS A 58 1.08 -0.41 -7.11
C LYS A 58 2.10 0.72 -7.22
N LYS A 59 3.33 0.46 -6.78
CA LYS A 59 4.45 1.41 -6.83
C LYS A 59 4.65 2.05 -8.21
N GLU A 60 4.47 1.26 -9.27
CA GLU A 60 4.60 1.74 -10.65
C GLU A 60 3.66 2.92 -11.01
N PHE A 61 2.52 3.08 -10.33
CA PHE A 61 1.62 4.22 -10.53
C PHE A 61 2.02 5.42 -9.68
N CYS A 62 2.65 5.18 -8.53
CA CYS A 62 3.27 6.23 -7.71
C CYS A 62 4.51 6.80 -8.40
N ASP A 63 5.34 5.98 -9.05
CA ASP A 63 6.55 6.45 -9.72
C ASP A 63 6.24 7.29 -10.98
N ARG A 64 5.08 7.07 -11.59
CA ARG A 64 4.58 7.82 -12.77
C ARG A 64 3.86 9.13 -12.43
N LEU A 65 4.08 9.64 -11.21
CA LEU A 65 3.39 10.79 -10.58
C LEU A 65 3.29 12.10 -11.39
N PRO A 66 4.07 12.39 -12.45
CA PRO A 66 3.79 13.58 -13.29
C PRO A 66 2.94 13.30 -14.54
N GLU A 67 2.94 12.08 -15.08
CA GLU A 67 2.54 11.84 -16.49
C GLU A 67 1.09 11.37 -16.67
N LEU A 68 0.46 10.83 -15.62
CA LEU A 68 -0.96 10.49 -15.64
C LEU A 68 -1.87 11.70 -15.31
N HIS A 69 -1.57 12.86 -15.90
CA HIS A 69 -2.46 14.04 -15.91
C HIS A 69 -3.70 13.76 -16.80
N LYS A 70 -4.56 12.83 -16.39
CA LYS A 70 -5.97 12.88 -16.76
C LYS A 70 -6.65 13.66 -15.64
N GLU A 71 -7.17 14.84 -15.95
CA GLU A 71 -7.77 15.85 -15.04
C GLU A 71 -8.79 15.32 -14.01
N THR A 72 -9.18 14.05 -14.10
CA THR A 72 -10.16 13.37 -13.25
C THR A 72 -9.57 12.68 -12.01
N LEU A 73 -8.29 12.29 -12.01
CA LEU A 73 -7.65 11.53 -10.93
C LEU A 73 -6.22 11.99 -10.70
N ARG A 74 -5.96 12.63 -9.56
CA ARG A 74 -4.64 13.11 -9.17
C ARG A 74 -4.13 12.31 -7.97
N ILE A 75 -3.02 11.60 -8.15
CA ILE A 75 -2.29 11.02 -7.02
C ILE A 75 -1.59 12.19 -6.30
N HIS A 76 -1.93 12.41 -5.04
CA HIS A 76 -1.40 13.51 -4.24
C HIS A 76 -0.15 13.09 -3.46
N LYS A 77 -0.15 11.87 -2.91
CA LYS A 77 0.94 11.33 -2.11
C LYS A 77 0.99 9.82 -2.24
N CYS A 78 2.20 9.27 -2.26
CA CYS A 78 2.46 7.85 -2.03
C CYS A 78 3.48 7.67 -0.91
N CYS A 79 3.38 6.58 -0.16
CA CYS A 79 4.30 6.23 0.92
C CYS A 79 4.28 4.72 1.22
N THR A 80 5.31 4.22 1.89
CA THR A 80 5.57 2.78 2.09
C THR A 80 5.66 2.39 3.56
N THR A 81 5.10 3.20 4.45
CA THR A 81 4.99 2.91 5.89
C THR A 81 3.52 2.69 6.22
N ASP A 82 3.22 1.95 7.29
CA ASP A 82 1.84 1.68 7.65
C ASP A 82 1.02 2.95 7.87
N LEU A 83 -0.22 2.93 7.35
CA LEU A 83 -1.28 3.91 7.56
C LEU A 83 -0.90 5.37 7.22
N CYS A 84 0.03 5.56 6.28
CA CYS A 84 0.63 6.86 5.98
C CYS A 84 -0.12 7.74 4.96
N ASN A 85 -1.16 7.21 4.32
CA ASN A 85 -1.96 7.86 3.27
C ASN A 85 -3.25 8.51 3.77
#